data_AF-A0A2X0VDI6-F1
#
_entry.id   AF-A0A2X0VDI6-F1
#
_cell.length_a   1.000
_cell.length_b   1.000
_cell.length_c   1.000
_cell.angle_alpha   90.00
_cell.angle_beta   90.00
_cell.angle_gamma   90.00
#
_symmetry.space_group_name_H-M   'P 1'
#
loop_
_entity.id
_entity.type
_entity.pdbx_description
1 polymer ?
#
loop_
_entity_poly.entity_id
_entity_poly.type
_entity_poly.pdbx_seq_one_letter_code
_entity_poly.pdbx_strand_id
1 'polypeptide(L)'
;MDPAAIITTLTNSAALHADITSGTYHITCETDTTTSIHIDLHSQSITSTYDDKQTTVSTPNVTVFCFALTFRLAPLWRQAQGLKTIRGMHTFSNLETEWTLRRETLEDPRFLFRNANDPSLVFSTTNPNMDAVITKASSLDLSTLLTAYTQPEPSHVYALM
;
A
#
# COMPACT_ATOMS: atom_id res chain seq x y z
N MET A 1 14.04 5.17 1.05
CA MET A 1 13.82 4.10 2.04
C MET A 1 13.79 2.78 1.28
N ASP A 2 14.36 1.72 1.84
CA ASP A 2 14.42 0.39 1.22
C ASP A 2 13.08 -0.36 1.42
N PRO A 3 12.42 -0.90 0.37
CA PRO A 3 11.20 -1.71 0.49
C PRO A 3 11.29 -2.82 1.55
N ALA A 4 12.41 -3.54 1.62
CA ALA A 4 12.58 -4.65 2.56
C ALA A 4 12.55 -4.17 4.03
N ALA A 5 13.08 -2.98 4.30
CA ALA A 5 13.05 -2.37 5.63
C ALA A 5 11.63 -1.99 6.06
N ILE A 6 10.80 -1.51 5.13
CA ILE A 6 9.37 -1.20 5.40
C ILE A 6 8.62 -2.48 5.75
N ILE A 7 8.79 -3.54 4.95
CA ILE A 7 8.15 -4.82 5.20
C ILE A 7 8.54 -5.33 6.59
N THR A 8 9.85 -5.40 6.87
CA THR A 8 10.35 -5.87 8.17
C THR A 8 9.77 -5.07 9.33
N THR A 9 9.67 -3.74 9.19
CA THR A 9 9.10 -2.87 10.23
C THR A 9 7.61 -3.17 10.45
N LEU A 10 6.83 -3.29 9.38
CA LEU A 10 5.38 -3.49 9.42
C LEU A 10 4.97 -4.95 9.58
N THR A 11 5.90 -5.90 9.57
CA THR A 11 5.66 -7.31 9.92
C THR A 11 6.30 -7.69 11.25
N ASN A 12 6.93 -6.75 11.97
CA ASN A 12 7.47 -6.99 13.31
C ASN A 12 6.35 -6.99 14.36
N SER A 13 5.45 -7.96 14.28
CA SER A 13 4.39 -8.22 15.23
C SER A 13 4.24 -9.71 15.43
N ALA A 14 3.98 -10.15 16.66
CA ALA A 14 3.77 -11.57 16.95
C ALA A 14 2.54 -12.16 16.24
N ALA A 15 1.56 -11.33 15.91
CA ALA A 15 0.33 -11.75 15.24
C ALA A 15 0.40 -11.64 13.69
N LEU A 16 1.52 -11.20 13.13
CA LEU A 16 1.76 -11.22 11.68
C LEU A 16 2.81 -12.27 11.35
N HIS A 17 2.47 -13.17 10.44
CA HIS A 17 3.42 -14.14 9.89
C HIS A 17 3.92 -13.62 8.54
N ALA A 18 5.24 -13.60 8.34
CA ALA A 18 5.86 -13.21 7.08
C ALA A 18 6.79 -14.32 6.60
N ASP A 19 6.32 -15.07 5.60
CA ASP A 19 7.12 -16.08 4.92
C ASP A 19 7.90 -15.45 3.77
N ILE A 20 9.22 -15.69 3.73
CA ILE A 20 10.11 -15.11 2.74
C ILE A 20 10.71 -16.23 1.89
N THR A 21 10.47 -16.20 0.59
CA THR A 21 11.11 -17.09 -0.37
C THR A 21 11.64 -16.28 -1.54
N SER A 22 12.97 -16.23 -1.70
CA SER A 22 13.63 -15.62 -2.88
C SER A 22 13.22 -14.17 -3.21
N GLY A 23 12.98 -13.32 -2.21
CA GLY A 23 12.57 -11.93 -2.41
C GLY A 23 11.06 -11.73 -2.61
N THR A 24 10.29 -12.81 -2.44
CA THR A 24 8.84 -12.80 -2.38
C THR A 24 8.40 -12.98 -0.94
N TYR A 25 7.46 -12.16 -0.49
CA TYR A 25 6.90 -12.20 0.86
C TYR A 25 5.44 -12.65 0.77
N HIS A 26 5.06 -13.55 1.67
CA HIS A 26 3.68 -13.90 1.92
C HIS A 26 3.35 -13.56 3.37
N ILE A 27 2.42 -12.63 3.56
CA ILE A 27 2.07 -12.06 4.85
C ILE A 27 0.64 -12.45 5.19
N THR A 28 0.45 -13.00 6.38
CA THR A 28 -0.85 -13.35 6.95
C THR A 28 -0.97 -12.81 8.37
N CYS A 29 -2.20 -12.68 8.84
CA CYS A 29 -2.51 -12.25 10.19
C CYS A 29 -3.18 -13.40 10.95
N GLU A 30 -2.72 -13.71 12.16
CA GLU A 30 -3.33 -14.79 12.96
C GLU A 30 -4.77 -14.46 13.36
N THR A 31 -5.05 -13.17 13.58
CA THR A 31 -6.39 -12.68 13.97
C THR A 31 -7.33 -12.45 12.79
N ASP A 32 -6.80 -12.53 11.57
CA ASP A 32 -7.54 -12.35 10.32
C ASP A 32 -7.02 -13.33 9.26
N THR A 33 -7.69 -14.48 9.18
CA THR A 33 -7.32 -15.57 8.28
C THR A 33 -7.88 -15.40 6.87
N THR A 34 -8.73 -14.40 6.63
CA THR A 34 -9.29 -14.13 5.28
C THR A 34 -8.47 -13.11 4.51
N THR A 35 -7.54 -12.43 5.18
CA THR A 35 -6.59 -11.52 4.56
C THR A 35 -5.20 -12.15 4.36
N SER A 36 -4.70 -12.09 3.12
CA SER A 36 -3.29 -12.38 2.83
C SER A 36 -2.69 -11.34 1.89
N ILE A 37 -1.41 -11.05 2.04
CA ILE A 37 -0.67 -10.12 1.18
C ILE A 37 0.56 -10.81 0.63
N HIS A 38 0.62 -10.90 -0.69
CA HIS A 38 1.77 -11.35 -1.44
C HIS A 38 2.53 -10.15 -1.99
N ILE A 39 3.84 -10.09 -1.77
CA ILE A 39 4.71 -9.02 -2.25
C ILE A 39 5.84 -9.63 -3.06
N ASP A 40 6.03 -9.16 -4.28
CA ASP A 40 7.18 -9.49 -5.11
C ASP A 40 8.07 -8.25 -5.25
N LEU A 41 9.26 -8.29 -4.65
CA LEU A 41 10.22 -7.19 -4.74
C LEU A 41 10.83 -7.04 -6.14
N HIS A 42 10.93 -8.12 -6.92
CA HIS A 42 11.53 -8.08 -8.25
C HIS A 42 10.62 -7.37 -9.25
N SER A 43 9.33 -7.73 -9.26
CA SER A 43 8.32 -7.07 -10.10
C SER A 43 7.70 -5.82 -9.47
N GLN A 44 8.08 -5.49 -8.23
CA GLN A 44 7.51 -4.40 -7.43
C GLN A 44 5.97 -4.45 -7.46
N SER A 45 5.44 -5.62 -7.10
CA SER A 45 4.00 -5.89 -7.09
C SER A 45 3.53 -6.32 -5.71
N ILE A 46 2.32 -5.88 -5.35
CA ILE A 46 1.62 -6.27 -4.15
C ILE A 46 0.26 -6.79 -4.55
N THR A 47 -0.04 -8.01 -4.14
CA THR A 47 -1.33 -8.65 -4.33
C THR A 47 -1.94 -8.91 -2.96
N SER A 48 -3.05 -8.25 -2.66
CA SER A 48 -3.80 -8.50 -1.44
C SER A 48 -5.08 -9.26 -1.75
N THR A 49 -5.37 -10.27 -0.94
CA THR A 49 -6.59 -11.06 -0.97
C THR A 49 -7.41 -10.72 0.27
N TYR A 50 -8.68 -10.38 0.09
CA TYR A 50 -9.64 -10.12 1.15
C TYR A 50 -10.95 -10.83 0.81
N ASP A 51 -11.41 -11.77 1.64
CA ASP A 51 -12.66 -12.53 1.43
C ASP A 51 -12.83 -13.01 -0.04
N ASP A 52 -11.82 -13.72 -0.54
CA ASP A 52 -11.70 -14.25 -1.91
C ASP A 52 -11.62 -13.21 -3.05
N LYS A 53 -11.55 -11.92 -2.73
CA LYS A 53 -11.31 -10.84 -3.71
C LYS A 53 -9.84 -10.49 -3.73
N GLN A 54 -9.26 -10.52 -4.93
CA GLN A 54 -7.86 -10.17 -5.14
C GLN A 54 -7.72 -8.78 -5.74
N THR A 55 -6.78 -8.02 -5.20
CA THR A 55 -6.41 -6.70 -5.70
C THR A 55 -4.91 -6.67 -5.88
N THR A 56 -4.47 -6.19 -7.04
CA THR A 56 -3.04 -6.12 -7.36
C THR A 56 -2.67 -4.70 -7.69
N VAL A 57 -1.57 -4.22 -7.12
CA VAL A 57 -0.87 -3.01 -7.54
C VAL A 57 0.55 -3.38 -7.99
N SER A 58 1.05 -2.72 -9.02
CA SER A 58 2.46 -2.83 -9.41
C SER A 58 2.96 -1.52 -9.99
N THR A 59 4.26 -1.30 -9.86
CA THR A 59 4.90 -0.06 -10.31
C THR A 59 6.37 -0.29 -10.61
N PRO A 60 6.95 0.36 -11.64
CA PRO A 60 8.39 0.37 -11.83
C PRO A 60 9.11 1.31 -10.85
N ASN A 61 8.40 2.17 -10.13
CA ASN A 61 8.96 3.22 -9.29
C ASN A 61 9.03 2.79 -7.82
N VAL A 62 10.25 2.72 -7.28
CA VAL A 62 10.50 2.29 -5.89
C VAL A 62 9.83 3.17 -4.84
N THR A 63 9.71 4.48 -5.08
CA THR A 63 9.02 5.39 -4.15
C THR A 63 7.55 5.03 -4.09
N VAL A 64 6.90 4.91 -5.25
CA VAL A 64 5.49 4.51 -5.33
C VAL A 64 5.27 3.13 -4.73
N PHE A 65 6.20 2.20 -4.94
CA PHE A 65 6.15 0.86 -4.36
C PHE A 65 6.21 0.91 -2.82
N CYS A 66 7.11 1.71 -2.25
CA CYS A 66 7.21 1.90 -0.80
C CYS A 66 5.94 2.51 -0.18
N PHE A 67 5.28 3.44 -0.88
CA PHE A 67 3.97 3.96 -0.45
C PHE A 67 2.91 2.85 -0.49
N ALA A 68 2.85 2.08 -1.58
CA ALA A 68 1.95 0.94 -1.70
C ALA A 68 2.15 -0.07 -0.57
N LEU A 69 3.40 -0.43 -0.25
CA LEU A 69 3.74 -1.30 0.89
C LEU A 69 3.20 -0.76 2.19
N THR A 70 3.42 0.53 2.46
CA THR A 70 2.98 1.18 3.69
C THR A 70 1.45 1.13 3.81
N PHE A 71 0.71 1.49 2.75
CA PHE A 71 -0.76 1.50 2.80
C PHE A 71 -1.38 0.11 2.90
N ARG A 72 -0.72 -0.92 2.37
CA ARG A 72 -1.20 -2.30 2.43
C ARG A 72 -0.87 -2.97 3.78
N LEU A 73 0.30 -2.70 4.35
CA LEU A 73 0.78 -3.37 5.56
C LEU A 73 0.42 -2.63 6.85
N ALA A 74 0.38 -1.29 6.85
CA ALA A 74 0.09 -0.52 8.05
C ALA A 74 -1.27 -0.85 8.71
N PRO A 75 -2.38 -1.06 7.98
CA PRO A 75 -3.66 -1.48 8.58
C PRO A 75 -3.52 -2.79 9.34
N LEU A 76 -2.89 -3.78 8.71
CA LEU A 76 -2.72 -5.12 9.27
C LEU A 76 -1.83 -5.08 10.50
N TRP A 77 -0.72 -4.34 10.43
CA TRP A 77 0.14 -4.13 11.58
C TRP A 77 -0.61 -3.49 12.73
N ARG A 78 -1.39 -2.43 12.49
CA ARG A 78 -2.17 -1.77 13.56
C ARG A 78 -3.21 -2.71 14.17
N GLN A 79 -3.91 -3.48 13.34
CA GLN A 79 -4.85 -4.48 13.81
C GLN A 79 -4.16 -5.54 14.68
N ALA A 80 -3.02 -6.07 14.22
CA ALA A 80 -2.21 -7.02 14.97
C ALA A 80 -1.68 -6.45 16.30
N GLN A 81 -1.46 -5.14 16.39
CA GLN A 81 -1.08 -4.43 17.62
C GLN A 81 -2.28 -4.04 18.50
N GLY A 82 -3.52 -4.34 18.10
CA GLY A 82 -4.73 -3.92 18.81
C GLY A 82 -4.97 -2.40 18.78
N LEU A 83 -4.37 -1.69 17.83
CA LEU A 83 -4.49 -0.24 17.67
C LEU A 83 -5.74 0.11 16.85
N LYS A 84 -6.30 1.31 17.10
CA LYS A 84 -7.44 1.82 16.33
C LYS A 84 -7.11 1.91 14.84
N THR A 85 -8.05 1.45 14.00
CA THR A 85 -8.01 1.66 12.55
C THR A 85 -8.09 3.15 12.24
N ILE A 86 -7.30 3.59 11.28
CA ILE A 86 -7.31 4.96 10.78
C ILE A 86 -8.29 5.04 9.62
N ARG A 87 -9.29 5.93 9.71
CA ARG A 87 -10.22 6.23 8.61
C ARG A 87 -9.53 7.17 7.59
N GLY A 88 -9.79 6.97 6.31
CA GLY A 88 -9.20 7.76 5.20
C GLY A 88 -8.26 6.96 4.29
N MET A 89 -7.88 5.74 4.68
CA MET A 89 -6.91 4.92 3.95
C MET A 89 -7.39 4.35 2.60
N HIS A 90 -8.69 4.39 2.30
CA HIS A 90 -9.28 3.58 1.21
C HIS A 90 -10.24 4.35 0.30
N THR A 91 -10.26 5.68 0.35
CA THR A 91 -11.27 6.46 -0.39
C THR A 91 -10.63 7.36 -1.44
N PHE A 92 -11.14 7.24 -2.67
CA PHE A 92 -10.84 8.06 -3.85
C PHE A 92 -10.96 9.57 -3.67
N SER A 93 -11.51 10.05 -2.54
CA SER A 93 -11.79 11.46 -2.29
C SER A 93 -10.55 12.35 -2.30
N ASN A 94 -9.35 11.77 -2.26
CA ASN A 94 -8.09 12.49 -2.11
C ASN A 94 -7.09 12.25 -3.25
N LEU A 95 -7.59 11.99 -4.47
CA LEU A 95 -6.74 11.99 -5.66
C LEU A 95 -6.01 13.33 -5.75
N GLU A 96 -4.68 13.28 -5.72
CA GLU A 96 -3.86 14.46 -5.93
C GLU A 96 -4.12 15.00 -7.35
N THR A 97 -4.38 16.31 -7.48
CA THR A 97 -4.83 16.93 -8.74
C THR A 97 -3.84 16.73 -9.89
N GLU A 98 -2.58 16.48 -9.55
CA GLU A 98 -1.48 16.21 -10.47
C GLU A 98 -1.51 14.79 -11.06
N TRP A 99 -2.45 13.94 -10.67
CA TRP A 99 -2.51 12.55 -11.13
C TRP A 99 -3.65 12.32 -12.10
N THR A 100 -3.33 11.59 -13.16
CA THR A 100 -4.30 11.14 -14.16
C THR A 100 -4.59 9.66 -13.94
N LEU A 101 -5.86 9.30 -14.07
CA LEU A 101 -6.35 7.93 -14.06
C LEU A 101 -6.84 7.57 -15.46
N ARG A 102 -6.39 6.43 -15.98
CA ARG A 102 -6.93 5.85 -17.20
C ARG A 102 -6.99 4.34 -17.10
N ARG A 103 -7.86 3.70 -17.88
CA ARG A 103 -7.79 2.25 -18.08
C ARG A 103 -6.59 1.93 -18.97
N GLU A 104 -5.85 0.86 -18.69
CA GLU A 104 -4.68 0.48 -19.50
C GLU A 104 -5.08 0.06 -20.91
N THR A 105 -6.02 -0.87 -21.01
CA THR A 105 -6.68 -1.24 -22.27
C THR A 105 -8.16 -1.55 -21.99
N LEU A 106 -9.01 -1.60 -23.02
CA LEU A 106 -10.43 -1.91 -22.80
C LEU A 106 -10.67 -3.32 -22.23
N GLU A 107 -9.76 -4.25 -22.53
CA GLU A 107 -9.82 -5.67 -22.15
C GLU A 107 -9.11 -5.97 -20.82
N ASP A 108 -8.16 -5.12 -20.41
CA ASP A 108 -7.43 -5.27 -19.16
C ASP A 108 -8.24 -4.69 -17.98
N PRO A 109 -8.45 -5.47 -16.89
CA PRO A 109 -9.08 -4.95 -15.67
C PRO A 109 -8.26 -3.87 -14.96
N ARG A 110 -7.02 -3.61 -15.39
CA ARG A 110 -6.09 -2.68 -14.75
C ARG A 110 -6.31 -1.22 -15.14
N PHE A 111 -6.05 -0.37 -14.16
CA PHE A 111 -6.08 1.07 -14.24
C PHE A 111 -4.68 1.62 -13.98
N LEU A 112 -4.25 2.54 -14.83
CA LEU A 112 -2.98 3.21 -14.76
C LEU A 112 -3.14 4.60 -14.17
N PHE A 113 -2.42 4.84 -13.09
CA PHE A 113 -2.21 6.15 -12.50
C PHE A 113 -0.85 6.70 -12.94
N ARG A 114 -0.82 7.95 -13.38
CA ARG A 114 0.43 8.65 -13.73
C ARG A 114 0.35 10.10 -13.29
N ASN A 115 1.40 10.57 -12.62
CA ASN A 115 1.56 11.98 -12.28
C ASN A 115 1.95 12.80 -13.53
N ALA A 116 1.33 13.97 -13.69
CA ALA A 116 1.52 14.88 -14.81
C ALA A 116 2.85 15.64 -14.76
N ASN A 117 3.30 15.98 -13.55
CA ASN A 117 4.54 16.73 -13.33
C ASN A 117 5.77 15.82 -13.24
N ASP A 118 5.61 14.60 -12.74
CA ASP A 118 6.66 13.59 -12.68
C ASP A 118 6.19 12.25 -13.30
N PRO A 119 6.43 12.03 -14.60
CA PRO A 119 6.02 10.81 -15.29
C PRO A 119 6.65 9.52 -14.75
N SER A 120 7.70 9.62 -13.92
CA SER A 120 8.29 8.46 -13.25
C SER A 120 7.40 7.93 -12.12
N LEU A 121 6.54 8.78 -11.55
CA LEU A 121 5.53 8.39 -10.57
C LEU A 121 4.32 7.79 -11.30
N VAL A 122 4.31 6.47 -11.40
CA VAL A 122 3.32 5.70 -12.15
C VAL A 122 3.04 4.40 -11.44
N PHE A 123 1.79 3.94 -11.43
CA PHE A 123 1.44 2.60 -10.96
C PHE A 123 0.18 2.09 -11.65
N SER A 124 0.05 0.76 -11.68
CA SER A 124 -1.08 0.06 -12.26
C SER A 124 -1.80 -0.75 -11.19
N THR A 125 -3.12 -0.72 -11.15
CA THR A 125 -3.93 -1.41 -10.14
C THR A 125 -5.20 -2.04 -10.70
N THR A 126 -5.66 -3.14 -10.11
CA THR A 126 -7.00 -3.72 -10.37
C THR A 126 -8.10 -3.12 -9.49
N ASN A 127 -7.77 -2.30 -8.48
CA ASN A 127 -8.73 -1.63 -7.61
C ASN A 127 -8.36 -0.15 -7.42
N PRO A 128 -8.73 0.71 -8.39
CA PRO A 128 -8.34 2.11 -8.35
C PRO A 128 -8.93 2.86 -7.15
N ASN A 129 -10.07 2.39 -6.60
CA ASN A 129 -10.71 3.03 -5.45
C ASN A 129 -9.87 2.95 -4.18
N MET A 130 -9.33 1.76 -3.93
CA MET A 130 -8.53 1.51 -2.74
C MET A 130 -7.11 2.07 -2.89
N ASP A 131 -6.56 2.03 -4.10
CA ASP A 131 -5.16 2.39 -4.35
C ASP A 131 -4.95 3.86 -4.73
N ALA A 132 -6.02 4.66 -4.86
CA ALA A 132 -5.92 6.10 -5.11
C ALA A 132 -5.06 6.84 -4.06
N VAL A 133 -5.04 6.36 -2.81
CA VAL A 133 -4.22 6.94 -1.73
C VAL A 133 -2.70 6.92 -2.04
N ILE A 134 -2.25 6.02 -2.94
CA ILE A 134 -0.85 5.93 -3.37
C ILE A 134 -0.41 7.22 -4.08
N THR A 135 -1.33 8.03 -4.63
CA THR A 135 -0.97 9.30 -5.27
C THR A 135 -0.33 10.30 -4.32
N LYS A 136 -0.50 10.12 -3.00
CA LYS A 136 0.23 10.89 -1.97
C LYS A 136 1.75 10.75 -2.05
N ALA A 137 2.26 9.78 -2.81
CA ALA A 137 3.69 9.66 -3.11
C ALA A 137 4.29 10.92 -3.77
N SER A 138 3.47 11.79 -4.39
CA SER A 138 3.96 13.05 -4.96
C SER A 138 4.02 14.21 -3.96
N SER A 139 3.40 14.10 -2.78
CA SER A 139 3.18 15.24 -1.86
C SER A 139 3.58 14.96 -0.41
N LEU A 140 3.69 13.70 0.00
CA LEU A 140 4.05 13.31 1.37
C LEU A 140 5.47 12.74 1.44
N ASP A 141 6.10 12.95 2.60
CA ASP A 141 7.32 12.23 2.96
C ASP A 141 6.97 10.85 3.53
N LEU A 142 7.60 9.81 2.97
CA LEU A 142 7.35 8.42 3.34
C LEU A 142 7.72 8.13 4.80
N SER A 143 8.78 8.74 5.33
CA SER A 143 9.23 8.51 6.70
C SER A 143 8.24 9.08 7.71
N THR A 144 7.70 10.26 7.40
CA THR A 144 6.62 10.92 8.14
C THR A 144 5.36 10.07 8.13
N LEU A 145 5.00 9.51 6.97
CA LEU A 145 3.85 8.61 6.82
C LEU A 145 4.01 7.35 7.68
N LEU A 146 5.16 6.67 7.57
CA LEU A 146 5.44 5.45 8.33
C LEU A 146 5.40 5.73 9.85
N THR A 147 6.02 6.83 10.28
CA THR A 147 6.00 7.26 11.68
C THR A 147 4.57 7.47 12.16
N ALA A 148 3.74 8.18 11.40
CA ALA A 148 2.34 8.38 11.74
C ALA A 148 1.61 7.04 11.94
N TYR A 149 1.78 6.07 11.03
CA TYR A 149 1.14 4.75 11.10
C TYR A 149 1.54 3.91 12.31
N THR A 150 2.76 4.08 12.79
CA THR A 150 3.29 3.34 13.94
C THR A 150 2.99 3.99 15.30
N GLN A 151 2.38 5.18 15.36
CA GLN A 151 2.01 5.82 16.61
C GLN A 151 0.73 5.22 17.24
N PRO A 152 0.64 5.10 18.57
CA PRO A 152 -0.55 4.55 19.24
C PRO A 152 -1.83 5.34 18.90
N GLU A 153 -1.75 6.67 19.03
CA GLU A 153 -2.84 7.59 18.69
C GLU A 153 -2.71 8.12 17.26
N PRO A 154 -3.82 8.34 16.55
CA PRO A 154 -3.77 8.89 15.21
C PRO A 154 -3.18 10.32 15.20
N SER A 155 -2.09 10.56 14.48
CA SER A 155 -1.49 11.87 14.27
C SER A 155 -2.31 12.77 13.32
N HIS A 156 -2.06 14.08 13.34
CA HIS A 156 -2.71 15.02 12.42
C HIS A 156 -2.40 14.76 10.93
N VAL A 157 -1.38 13.95 10.62
CA VAL A 157 -1.05 13.54 9.25
C VAL A 157 -2.23 12.79 8.61
N TYR A 158 -3.09 12.14 9.41
CA TYR A 158 -4.30 11.49 8.91
C TYR A 158 -5.36 12.46 8.37
N ALA A 159 -5.34 13.73 8.78
CA ALA A 159 -6.21 14.74 8.20
C ALA A 159 -5.77 15.17 6.79
N LEU A 160 -4.53 14.81 6.39
CA LEU A 160 -3.99 15.06 5.05
C LEU A 160 -4.18 13.86 4.09
N MET A 161 -4.66 12.73 4.62
CA MET A 161 -4.88 11.48 3.88
C MET A 161 -6.27 11.34 3.33
#